data_AF-A0A7X8G215-F1
#
_entry.id   AF-A0A7X8G215-F1
#
_cell.length_a   1.000
_cell.length_b   1.000
_cell.length_c   1.000
_cell.angle_alpha   90.00
_cell.angle_beta   90.00
_cell.angle_gamma   90.00
#
_symmetry.space_group_name_H-M   'P 1'
#
loop_
_entity.id
_entity.type
_entity.pdbx_description
1 polymer ?
#
loop_
_entity_poly.entity_id
_entity_poly.type
_entity_poly.pdbx_seq_one_letter_code
_entity_poly.pdbx_strand_id
1 'polypeptide(L)'
;MSKLTVLKSGISRRLEKMLEFSLNGYEYELITNIDEMNDLQNKKILFAIDLYDTGMNIDHMKMLEKIRSSGPHFMKNSIGGILINSENELFSRGEARKTIFYANMAGCMFPGKPLSEATGSLRNFKTRQTITEGNTSLEDMLLQDCREVVDRIANYIVKKITAPKILALYSGNPKTSNTYALWKMVKENLKGCQINEIHIENGSVVDCKGCSYKACKHYSQSTNCFYGGIMVEEVYPAILDCDILMMLCPNYNDSINANMSAVINRLTALYRKTKFYDKHFYSIIVSGFSGSDLIAQQLISALNINKTFMLPPKFALMETANNPGDVEKAENIREKAKEFAESIKTLSFR
;
A
#
# COMPACT_ATOMS: atom_id res chain seq x y z
N MET A 1 27.47 0.67 0.47
CA MET A 1 26.08 0.26 0.10
C MET A 1 25.34 0.01 1.40
N SER A 2 24.06 0.37 1.51
CA SER A 2 23.28 0.06 2.71
C SER A 2 22.99 -1.44 2.76
N LYS A 3 23.42 -2.12 3.83
CA LYS A 3 23.20 -3.55 4.07
C LYS A 3 21.69 -3.85 4.17
N LEU A 4 21.24 -4.91 3.49
CA LEU A 4 19.87 -5.40 3.57
C LEU A 4 19.70 -6.33 4.79
N THR A 5 18.51 -6.38 5.36
CA THR A 5 18.12 -7.38 6.37
C THR A 5 17.00 -8.24 5.78
N VAL A 6 17.28 -9.53 5.62
CA VAL A 6 16.36 -10.50 5.04
C VAL A 6 15.72 -11.29 6.17
N LEU A 7 14.41 -11.14 6.33
CA LEU A 7 13.61 -11.93 7.27
C LEU A 7 13.03 -13.12 6.51
N LYS A 8 13.62 -14.30 6.69
CA LYS A 8 13.27 -15.51 5.94
C LYS A 8 12.41 -16.45 6.78
N SER A 9 11.22 -16.77 6.30
CA SER A 9 10.33 -17.79 6.85
C SER A 9 10.00 -18.80 5.75
N GLY A 10 10.82 -19.84 5.61
CA GLY A 10 10.72 -20.81 4.52
C GLY A 10 12.05 -21.46 4.14
N ILE A 11 11.99 -22.58 3.42
CA ILE A 11 13.15 -23.34 2.94
C ILE A 11 12.94 -23.90 1.51
N SER A 12 11.94 -23.43 0.78
CA SER A 12 11.66 -23.94 -0.56
C SER A 12 12.78 -23.57 -1.52
N ARG A 13 13.10 -24.50 -2.43
CA ARG A 13 14.10 -24.28 -3.47
C ARG A 13 13.77 -23.08 -4.35
N ARG A 14 12.49 -22.80 -4.61
CA ARG A 14 12.10 -21.65 -5.44
C ARG A 14 12.34 -20.33 -4.72
N LEU A 15 12.05 -20.24 -3.41
CA LEU A 15 12.37 -19.06 -2.61
C LEU A 15 13.89 -18.84 -2.52
N GLU A 16 14.67 -19.91 -2.39
CA GLU A 16 16.14 -19.82 -2.41
C GLU A 16 16.65 -19.23 -3.72
N LYS A 17 16.19 -19.73 -4.87
CA LYS A 17 16.53 -19.13 -6.18
C LYS A 17 16.11 -17.66 -6.29
N MET A 18 14.91 -17.32 -5.81
CA MET A 18 14.43 -15.94 -5.78
C MET A 18 15.39 -15.03 -4.99
N LEU A 19 15.86 -15.49 -3.83
CA LEU A 19 16.82 -14.77 -3.00
C LEU A 19 18.20 -14.69 -3.63
N GLU A 20 18.75 -15.81 -4.09
CA GLU A 20 20.08 -15.88 -4.72
C GLU A 20 20.20 -14.92 -5.91
N PHE A 21 19.19 -14.91 -6.80
CA PHE A 21 19.19 -14.04 -7.97
C PHE A 21 19.00 -12.56 -7.59
N SER A 22 18.02 -12.27 -6.72
CA SER A 22 17.64 -10.89 -6.42
C SER A 22 18.64 -10.17 -5.50
N LEU A 23 19.32 -10.90 -4.61
CA LEU A 23 20.34 -10.36 -3.70
C LEU A 23 21.74 -10.37 -4.29
N ASN A 24 21.96 -10.93 -5.49
CA ASN A 24 23.26 -10.97 -6.12
C ASN A 24 23.85 -9.55 -6.27
N GLY A 25 25.02 -9.33 -5.65
CA GLY A 25 25.71 -8.04 -5.61
C GLY A 25 25.34 -7.12 -4.43
N TYR A 26 24.42 -7.55 -3.55
CA TYR A 26 24.07 -6.82 -2.33
C TYR A 26 24.66 -7.50 -1.09
N GLU A 27 25.12 -6.69 -0.14
CA GLU A 27 25.44 -7.16 1.21
C GLU A 27 24.14 -7.31 2.01
N TYR A 28 23.96 -8.44 2.68
CA TYR A 28 22.77 -8.68 3.51
C TYR A 28 23.07 -9.48 4.77
N GLU A 29 22.22 -9.31 5.76
CA GLU A 29 22.08 -10.17 6.94
C GLU A 29 20.83 -11.03 6.76
N LEU A 30 20.94 -12.33 7.03
CA LEU A 30 19.82 -13.25 7.00
C LEU A 30 19.37 -13.58 8.42
N ILE A 31 18.10 -13.33 8.73
CA ILE A 31 17.47 -13.68 10.00
C ILE A 31 16.43 -14.75 9.70
N THR A 32 16.69 -15.96 10.17
CA THR A 32 15.77 -17.11 10.08
C THR A 32 15.17 -17.47 11.43
N ASN A 33 15.83 -17.09 12.53
CA ASN A 33 15.32 -17.28 13.87
C ASN A 33 14.67 -15.99 14.40
N ILE A 34 13.46 -16.10 14.90
CA ILE A 34 12.72 -14.96 15.44
C ILE A 34 13.40 -14.34 16.66
N ASP A 35 14.13 -15.11 17.46
CA ASP A 35 14.82 -14.63 18.66
C ASP A 35 15.99 -13.69 18.32
N GLU A 36 16.47 -13.73 17.07
CA GLU A 36 17.52 -12.83 16.56
C GLU A 36 16.93 -11.50 16.04
N MET A 37 15.60 -11.41 15.88
CA MET A 37 14.90 -10.23 15.40
C MET A 37 14.73 -9.17 16.51
N ASN A 38 15.81 -8.55 16.98
CA ASN A 38 15.78 -7.70 18.19
C ASN A 38 15.69 -6.18 17.93
N ASP A 39 16.13 -5.70 16.77
CA ASP A 39 15.90 -4.31 16.33
C ASP A 39 15.79 -4.25 14.79
N LEU A 40 14.68 -3.68 14.33
CA LEU A 40 14.38 -3.50 12.91
C LEU A 40 14.29 -2.01 12.52
N GLN A 41 14.81 -1.09 13.33
CA GLN A 41 14.83 0.34 13.03
C GLN A 41 15.98 0.73 12.08
N ASN A 42 15.73 1.72 11.23
CA ASN A 42 16.71 2.27 10.26
C ASN A 42 17.29 1.21 9.31
N LYS A 43 16.51 0.18 8.97
CA LYS A 43 16.94 -0.95 8.13
C LYS A 43 16.21 -0.96 6.79
N LYS A 44 16.85 -1.58 5.80
CA LYS A 44 16.21 -1.97 4.54
C LYS A 44 15.87 -3.45 4.62
N ILE A 45 14.58 -3.75 4.71
CA ILE A 45 14.06 -5.04 5.15
C ILE A 45 13.37 -5.74 3.97
N LEU A 46 13.81 -6.96 3.70
CA LEU A 46 13.18 -7.86 2.74
C LEU A 46 12.51 -9.00 3.50
N PHE A 47 11.18 -9.09 3.42
CA PHE A 47 10.44 -10.25 3.88
C PHE A 47 10.49 -11.33 2.81
N ALA A 48 11.00 -12.50 3.13
CA ALA A 48 11.12 -13.64 2.24
C ALA A 48 10.30 -14.81 2.80
N ILE A 49 9.13 -15.06 2.21
CA ILE A 49 8.10 -15.89 2.82
C ILE A 49 7.76 -17.05 1.90
N ASP A 50 7.83 -18.27 2.43
CA ASP A 50 7.16 -19.43 1.86
C ASP A 50 5.78 -19.59 2.47
N LEU A 51 4.77 -19.83 1.65
CA LEU A 51 3.47 -20.31 2.07
C LEU A 51 3.36 -21.80 1.79
N TYR A 52 2.93 -22.54 2.81
CA TYR A 52 2.54 -23.94 2.64
C TYR A 52 1.19 -24.02 1.89
N ASP A 53 0.77 -25.22 1.52
CA ASP A 53 -0.46 -25.42 0.74
C ASP A 53 -1.72 -24.81 1.38
N THR A 54 -1.76 -24.74 2.72
CA THR A 54 -2.83 -24.11 3.50
C THR A 54 -2.81 -22.57 3.45
N GLY A 55 -1.83 -21.97 2.78
CA GLY A 55 -1.61 -20.52 2.75
C GLY A 55 -0.97 -19.95 4.03
N MET A 56 -0.63 -20.80 4.99
CA MET A 56 -0.09 -20.39 6.29
C MET A 56 1.40 -20.74 6.41
N ASN A 57 2.13 -19.94 7.19
CA ASN A 57 3.48 -20.25 7.63
C ASN A 57 3.61 -19.84 9.11
N ILE A 58 3.92 -20.80 9.97
CA ILE A 58 3.94 -20.60 11.43
C ILE A 58 5.02 -19.60 11.83
N ASP A 59 6.21 -19.70 11.24
CA ASP A 59 7.33 -18.80 11.57
C ASP A 59 7.04 -17.38 11.09
N HIS A 60 6.38 -17.24 9.93
CA HIS A 60 5.87 -15.94 9.48
C HIS A 60 4.82 -15.38 10.45
N MET A 61 3.87 -16.20 10.93
CA MET A 61 2.86 -15.75 11.89
C MET A 61 3.49 -15.27 13.20
N LYS A 62 4.47 -16.01 13.74
CA LYS A 62 5.24 -15.58 14.91
C LYS A 62 5.99 -14.28 14.64
N MET A 63 6.56 -14.11 13.44
CA MET A 63 7.23 -12.87 13.04
C MET A 63 6.28 -11.67 13.08
N LEU A 64 5.07 -11.81 12.54
CA LEU A 64 4.05 -10.76 12.60
C LEU A 64 3.62 -10.45 14.04
N GLU A 65 3.48 -11.49 14.87
CA GLU A 65 3.21 -11.33 16.31
C GLU A 65 4.30 -10.52 16.99
N LYS A 66 5.58 -10.87 16.80
CA LYS A 66 6.71 -10.15 17.39
C LYS A 66 6.80 -8.70 16.90
N ILE A 67 6.56 -8.44 15.61
CA ILE A 67 6.48 -7.06 15.08
C ILE A 67 5.39 -6.28 15.80
N ARG A 68 4.22 -6.89 16.03
CA ARG A 68 3.10 -6.22 16.68
C ARG A 68 3.34 -5.98 18.17
N SER A 69 3.85 -6.98 18.89
CA SER A 69 4.05 -6.93 20.34
C SER A 69 5.23 -6.03 20.75
N SER A 70 6.22 -5.86 19.87
CA SER A 70 7.38 -4.98 20.10
C SER A 70 7.06 -3.48 20.02
N GLY A 71 5.82 -3.13 19.63
CA GLY A 71 5.31 -1.77 19.67
C GLY A 71 5.43 -0.98 18.36
N PRO A 72 4.87 0.24 18.32
CA PRO A 72 4.59 0.97 17.07
C PRO A 72 5.82 1.65 16.44
N HIS A 73 7.00 1.46 17.01
CA HIS A 73 8.27 2.02 16.53
C HIS A 73 9.32 0.96 16.22
N PHE A 74 8.97 -0.33 16.32
CA PHE A 74 9.90 -1.44 16.13
C PHE A 74 10.59 -1.44 14.75
N MET A 75 9.94 -0.86 13.75
CA MET A 75 10.45 -0.72 12.37
C MET A 75 10.58 0.74 11.94
N LYS A 76 10.74 1.68 12.88
CA LYS A 76 10.86 3.11 12.59
C LYS A 76 12.01 3.39 11.62
N ASN A 77 11.78 4.29 10.67
CA ASN A 77 12.72 4.68 9.61
C ASN A 77 13.20 3.52 8.71
N SER A 78 12.47 2.41 8.70
CA SER A 78 12.81 1.26 7.86
C SER A 78 12.01 1.25 6.57
N ILE A 79 12.56 0.56 5.57
CA ILE A 79 11.97 0.45 4.24
C ILE A 79 11.77 -1.03 3.96
N GLY A 80 10.55 -1.42 3.59
CA GLY A 80 10.15 -2.80 3.42
C GLY A 80 9.89 -3.18 1.97
N GLY A 81 10.10 -4.44 1.66
CA GLY A 81 9.40 -5.11 0.57
C GLY A 81 9.45 -6.62 0.73
N ILE A 82 8.80 -7.32 -0.19
CA ILE A 82 8.31 -8.68 0.04
C ILE A 82 8.56 -9.53 -1.18
N LEU A 83 9.14 -10.71 -0.94
CA LEU A 83 9.15 -11.84 -1.85
C LEU A 83 8.30 -12.94 -1.22
N ILE A 84 7.20 -13.32 -1.88
CA ILE A 84 6.36 -14.45 -1.45
C ILE A 84 6.46 -15.57 -2.47
N ASN A 85 6.71 -16.77 -1.97
CA ASN A 85 6.62 -18.01 -2.68
C ASN A 85 5.41 -18.82 -2.16
N SER A 86 4.57 -19.33 -3.06
CA SER A 86 3.45 -20.21 -2.72
C SER A 86 3.36 -21.38 -3.70
N GLU A 87 3.19 -22.60 -3.19
CA GLU A 87 2.90 -23.77 -4.04
C GLU A 87 1.45 -23.78 -4.56
N ASN A 88 0.60 -22.88 -4.04
CA ASN A 88 -0.81 -22.73 -4.40
C ASN A 88 -1.05 -21.46 -5.25
N GLU A 89 -2.19 -21.42 -5.93
CA GLU A 89 -2.71 -20.22 -6.62
C GLU A 89 -3.36 -19.19 -5.70
N LEU A 90 -3.63 -19.57 -4.46
CA LEU A 90 -4.35 -18.76 -3.48
C LEU A 90 -3.42 -18.20 -2.39
N PHE A 91 -3.99 -17.34 -1.53
CA PHE A 91 -3.44 -16.82 -0.26
C PHE A 91 -2.30 -15.82 -0.35
N SER A 92 -1.40 -15.94 -1.32
CA SER A 92 -0.19 -15.10 -1.42
C SER A 92 -0.46 -13.60 -1.34
N ARG A 93 -1.52 -13.12 -2.00
CA ARG A 93 -1.92 -11.71 -1.96
C ARG A 93 -2.43 -11.27 -0.60
N GLY A 94 -3.19 -12.14 0.06
CA GLY A 94 -3.76 -11.92 1.38
C GLY A 94 -2.67 -11.84 2.44
N GLU A 95 -1.67 -12.72 2.35
CA GLU A 95 -0.55 -12.69 3.28
C GLU A 95 0.34 -11.47 3.02
N ALA A 96 0.63 -11.13 1.77
CA ALA A 96 1.40 -9.93 1.43
C ALA A 96 0.83 -8.65 2.05
N ARG A 97 -0.47 -8.39 1.85
CA ARG A 97 -1.12 -7.18 2.39
C ARG A 97 -1.13 -7.17 3.93
N LYS A 98 -1.24 -8.35 4.56
CA LYS A 98 -1.18 -8.52 6.01
C LYS A 98 0.23 -8.21 6.53
N THR A 99 1.27 -8.77 5.92
CA THR A 99 2.67 -8.46 6.28
C THR A 99 2.96 -6.97 6.15
N ILE A 100 2.57 -6.34 5.03
CA ILE A 100 2.74 -4.89 4.83
C ILE A 100 2.02 -4.11 5.92
N PHE A 101 0.77 -4.46 6.24
CA PHE A 101 0.00 -3.76 7.26
C PHE A 101 0.68 -3.81 8.64
N TYR A 102 1.08 -4.99 9.10
CA TYR A 102 1.73 -5.16 10.41
C TYR A 102 3.05 -4.38 10.48
N ALA A 103 3.91 -4.54 9.48
CA ALA A 103 5.19 -3.83 9.40
C ALA A 103 5.00 -2.31 9.31
N ASN A 104 4.01 -1.86 8.52
CA ASN A 104 3.73 -0.44 8.36
C ASN A 104 3.23 0.21 9.65
N MET A 105 2.36 -0.49 10.39
CA MET A 105 1.90 -0.01 11.69
C MET A 105 3.00 0.01 12.76
N ALA A 106 4.05 -0.80 12.58
CA ALA A 106 5.27 -0.78 13.40
C ALA A 106 6.29 0.30 12.97
N GLY A 107 6.00 1.09 11.94
CA GLY A 107 6.84 2.21 11.51
C GLY A 107 7.58 2.02 10.18
N CYS A 108 7.36 0.92 9.46
CA CYS A 108 8.01 0.63 8.18
C CYS A 108 7.33 1.35 7.00
N MET A 109 8.12 1.94 6.11
CA MET A 109 7.65 2.51 4.85
C MET A 109 7.73 1.45 3.74
N PHE A 110 6.77 1.44 2.80
CA PHE A 110 6.87 0.60 1.60
C PHE A 110 6.86 1.46 0.33
N PRO A 111 7.88 1.33 -0.55
CA PRO A 111 7.86 2.03 -1.83
C PRO A 111 6.72 1.49 -2.70
N GLY A 112 6.40 2.18 -3.79
CA GLY A 112 5.42 1.69 -4.76
C GLY A 112 5.80 0.29 -5.26
N LYS A 113 4.80 -0.59 -5.41
CA LYS A 113 4.94 -1.97 -5.92
C LYS A 113 5.80 -2.94 -5.08
N PRO A 114 5.82 -2.90 -3.74
CA PRO A 114 6.89 -3.51 -2.94
C PRO A 114 6.88 -5.06 -2.89
N LEU A 115 6.10 -5.74 -3.73
CA LEU A 115 5.83 -7.17 -3.69
C LEU A 115 6.23 -7.83 -5.01
N SER A 116 6.95 -8.95 -4.91
CA SER A 116 7.00 -10.01 -5.92
C SER A 116 6.35 -11.26 -5.35
N GLU A 117 5.46 -11.86 -6.13
CA GLU A 117 4.57 -12.92 -5.69
C GLU A 117 4.65 -14.09 -6.68
N ALA A 118 5.13 -15.25 -6.23
CA ALA A 118 5.13 -16.49 -7.00
C ALA A 118 3.94 -17.36 -6.60
N THR A 119 2.92 -17.45 -7.45
CA THR A 119 1.87 -18.47 -7.30
C THR A 119 2.37 -19.84 -7.77
N GLY A 120 1.68 -20.92 -7.42
CA GLY A 120 2.09 -22.30 -7.72
C GLY A 120 2.56 -22.50 -9.17
N SER A 121 1.73 -22.10 -10.14
CA SER A 121 2.02 -22.22 -11.58
C SER A 121 2.77 -21.05 -12.20
N LEU A 122 3.05 -19.97 -11.44
CA LEU A 122 3.60 -18.70 -11.95
C LEU A 122 2.75 -18.04 -13.05
N ARG A 123 1.49 -18.46 -13.26
CA ARG A 123 0.61 -17.92 -14.31
C ARG A 123 0.31 -16.44 -14.13
N ASN A 124 0.47 -15.91 -12.92
CA ASN A 124 0.37 -14.48 -12.64
C ASN A 124 1.41 -13.64 -13.41
N PHE A 125 2.54 -14.24 -13.83
CA PHE A 125 3.53 -13.60 -14.71
C PHE A 125 3.21 -13.71 -16.20
N LYS A 126 2.21 -14.50 -16.62
CA LYS A 126 1.88 -14.72 -18.04
C LYS A 126 1.57 -13.43 -18.78
N THR A 127 0.88 -12.48 -18.15
CA THR A 127 0.61 -11.17 -18.76
C THR A 127 1.91 -10.40 -19.01
N ARG A 128 2.85 -10.44 -18.07
CA ARG A 128 4.17 -9.79 -18.19
C ARG A 128 5.01 -10.48 -19.28
N GLN A 129 4.96 -11.80 -19.36
CA GLN A 129 5.60 -12.58 -20.41
C GLN A 129 5.09 -12.18 -21.80
N THR A 130 3.77 -12.15 -22.01
CA THR A 130 3.18 -11.81 -23.33
C THR A 130 3.54 -10.42 -23.84
N ILE A 131 3.78 -9.45 -22.94
CA ILE A 131 4.14 -8.08 -23.32
C ILE A 131 5.65 -7.85 -23.43
N THR A 132 6.48 -8.79 -22.97
CA THR A 132 7.93 -8.69 -23.06
C THR A 132 8.39 -9.33 -24.36
N GLU A 133 9.28 -8.65 -25.09
CA GLU A 133 9.84 -9.21 -26.32
C GLU A 133 10.82 -10.35 -25.99
N GLY A 134 10.71 -11.47 -26.71
CA GLY A 134 11.58 -12.65 -26.54
C GLY A 134 10.91 -13.84 -25.82
N ASN A 135 11.55 -15.01 -25.90
CA ASN A 135 11.07 -16.27 -25.32
C ASN A 135 11.55 -16.46 -23.87
N THR A 136 11.21 -15.53 -22.99
CA THR A 136 11.61 -15.58 -21.57
C THR A 136 10.67 -16.50 -20.78
N SER A 137 11.20 -17.34 -19.90
CA SER A 137 10.37 -18.26 -19.10
C SER A 137 9.58 -17.53 -17.99
N LEU A 138 8.56 -18.18 -17.43
CA LEU A 138 7.84 -17.62 -16.26
C LEU A 138 8.75 -17.54 -15.03
N GLU A 139 9.73 -18.43 -14.90
CA GLU A 139 10.71 -18.41 -13.81
C GLU A 139 11.63 -17.19 -13.95
N ASP A 140 12.12 -16.90 -15.16
CA ASP A 140 12.94 -15.70 -15.40
C ASP A 140 12.15 -14.41 -15.11
N MET A 141 10.86 -14.38 -15.46
CA MET A 141 9.97 -13.25 -15.13
C MET A 141 9.85 -13.03 -13.63
N LEU A 142 9.71 -14.13 -12.87
CA LEU A 142 9.69 -14.10 -11.41
C LEU A 142 11.01 -13.57 -10.85
N LEU A 143 12.15 -14.11 -11.31
CA LEU A 143 13.47 -13.73 -10.81
C LEU A 143 13.76 -12.24 -11.07
N GLN A 144 13.40 -11.75 -12.26
CA GLN A 144 13.50 -10.35 -12.60
C GLN A 144 12.58 -9.46 -11.75
N ASP A 145 11.34 -9.88 -11.48
CA ASP A 145 10.42 -9.14 -10.60
C ASP A 145 10.93 -9.09 -9.15
N CYS A 146 11.54 -10.18 -8.65
CA CYS A 146 12.21 -10.21 -7.35
C CYS A 146 13.37 -9.21 -7.30
N ARG A 147 14.21 -9.19 -8.34
CA ARG A 147 15.32 -8.24 -8.44
C ARG A 147 14.82 -6.79 -8.44
N GLU A 148 13.76 -6.49 -9.18
CA GLU A 148 13.14 -5.16 -9.20
C GLU A 148 12.59 -4.73 -7.84
N VAL A 149 12.08 -5.66 -7.03
CA VAL A 149 11.68 -5.38 -5.63
C VAL A 149 12.89 -5.05 -4.78
N VAL A 150 13.92 -5.90 -4.81
CA VAL A 150 15.14 -5.70 -4.03
C VAL A 150 15.82 -4.39 -4.41
N ASP A 151 15.99 -4.11 -5.69
CA ASP A 151 16.59 -2.87 -6.19
C ASP A 151 15.82 -1.64 -5.72
N ARG A 152 14.48 -1.70 -5.69
CA ARG A 152 13.64 -0.58 -5.21
C ARG A 152 13.86 -0.31 -3.74
N ILE A 153 13.99 -1.32 -2.89
CA ILE A 153 14.23 -1.15 -1.45
C ILE A 153 15.69 -0.70 -1.22
N ALA A 154 16.63 -1.40 -1.85
CA ALA A 154 18.07 -1.19 -1.69
C ALA A 154 18.51 0.20 -2.15
N ASN A 155 17.88 0.75 -3.20
CA ASN A 155 18.23 2.05 -3.75
C ASN A 155 17.21 3.14 -3.40
N TYR A 156 16.21 2.85 -2.57
CA TYR A 156 15.26 3.87 -2.16
C TYR A 156 15.96 4.99 -1.40
N ILE A 157 15.73 6.22 -1.85
CA ILE A 157 16.16 7.44 -1.20
C ILE A 157 14.91 8.20 -0.79
N VAL A 158 14.86 8.49 0.51
CA VAL A 158 13.74 9.21 1.10
C VAL A 158 13.79 10.66 0.63
N LYS A 159 12.71 11.11 0.01
CA LYS A 159 12.54 12.51 -0.36
C LYS A 159 11.77 13.23 0.75
N LYS A 160 12.36 14.31 1.25
CA LYS A 160 11.66 15.21 2.17
C LYS A 160 10.64 16.04 1.40
N ILE A 161 9.39 15.98 1.82
CA ILE A 161 8.32 16.85 1.30
C ILE A 161 7.98 17.88 2.36
N THR A 162 8.09 19.16 2.03
CA THR A 162 7.72 20.27 2.90
C THR A 162 6.47 20.94 2.35
N ALA A 163 5.48 21.21 3.21
CA ALA A 163 4.20 21.81 2.80
C ALA A 163 3.51 21.05 1.64
N PRO A 164 3.23 19.74 1.79
CA PRO A 164 2.70 18.92 0.72
C PRO A 164 1.37 19.45 0.17
N LYS A 165 1.16 19.23 -1.14
CA LYS A 165 -0.15 19.28 -1.77
C LYS A 165 -0.93 18.00 -1.47
N ILE A 166 -2.04 18.13 -0.77
CA ILE A 166 -2.88 17.03 -0.32
C ILE A 166 -4.18 17.05 -1.10
N LEU A 167 -4.50 15.94 -1.77
CA LEU A 167 -5.80 15.68 -2.32
C LEU A 167 -6.56 14.74 -1.39
N ALA A 168 -7.67 15.18 -0.81
CA ALA A 168 -8.59 14.32 -0.06
C ALA A 168 -9.78 13.91 -0.92
N LEU A 169 -9.98 12.60 -1.06
CA LEU A 169 -11.12 12.01 -1.75
C LEU A 169 -12.04 11.33 -0.75
N TYR A 170 -13.34 11.63 -0.83
CA TYR A 170 -14.35 11.08 0.06
C TYR A 170 -15.69 10.94 -0.64
N SER A 171 -16.54 10.02 -0.19
CA SER A 171 -17.88 9.81 -0.75
C SER A 171 -19.01 9.93 0.27
N GLY A 172 -18.69 9.89 1.57
CA GLY A 172 -19.67 10.01 2.65
C GLY A 172 -20.26 11.42 2.75
N ASN A 173 -21.42 11.53 3.40
CA ASN A 173 -22.06 12.82 3.66
C ASN A 173 -21.23 13.62 4.70
N PRO A 174 -20.72 14.83 4.37
CA PRO A 174 -19.91 15.65 5.28
C PRO A 174 -20.55 15.98 6.62
N LYS A 175 -21.90 16.03 6.67
CA LYS A 175 -22.65 16.38 7.88
C LYS A 175 -22.73 15.23 8.88
N THR A 176 -22.72 13.98 8.42
CA THR A 176 -23.01 12.81 9.26
C THR A 176 -21.90 11.77 9.28
N SER A 177 -20.94 11.83 8.37
CA SER A 177 -19.85 10.86 8.29
C SER A 177 -18.83 11.05 9.41
N ASN A 178 -18.67 10.03 10.25
CA ASN A 178 -17.60 9.97 11.25
C ASN A 178 -16.21 10.01 10.60
N THR A 179 -16.02 9.39 9.43
CA THR A 179 -14.75 9.46 8.69
C THR A 179 -14.41 10.90 8.27
N TYR A 180 -15.41 11.65 7.77
CA TYR A 180 -15.22 13.04 7.42
C TYR A 180 -15.05 13.93 8.66
N ALA A 181 -15.77 13.65 9.74
CA ALA A 181 -15.59 14.34 11.02
C ALA A 181 -14.16 14.20 11.56
N LEU A 182 -13.59 13.00 11.51
CA LEU A 182 -12.20 12.76 11.90
C LEU A 182 -11.20 13.44 10.96
N TRP A 183 -11.47 13.45 9.65
CA TRP A 183 -10.67 14.23 8.70
C TRP A 183 -10.63 15.71 9.04
N LYS A 184 -11.74 16.34 9.44
CA LYS A 184 -11.74 17.75 9.87
C LYS A 184 -10.76 17.99 11.03
N MET A 185 -10.72 17.10 12.03
CA MET A 185 -9.79 17.22 13.15
C MET A 185 -8.32 17.09 12.71
N VAL A 186 -8.03 16.20 11.77
CA VAL A 186 -6.69 16.07 11.17
C VAL A 186 -6.34 17.34 10.40
N LYS A 187 -7.26 17.82 9.56
CA LYS A 187 -7.11 19.02 8.72
C LYS A 187 -6.79 20.27 9.54
N GLU A 188 -7.39 20.45 10.72
CA GLU A 188 -7.09 21.55 11.66
C GLU A 188 -5.60 21.64 12.03
N ASN A 189 -4.88 20.51 11.99
CA ASN A 189 -3.47 20.38 12.37
C ASN A 189 -2.50 20.43 11.16
N LEU A 190 -3.02 20.51 9.93
CA LEU A 190 -2.27 20.55 8.67
C LEU A 190 -1.99 21.97 8.16
N LYS A 191 -1.77 22.92 9.09
CA LYS A 191 -1.42 24.30 8.77
C LYS A 191 -0.18 24.36 7.85
N GLY A 192 -0.26 25.15 6.78
CA GLY A 192 0.80 25.31 5.79
C GLY A 192 0.81 24.28 4.65
N CYS A 193 -0.06 23.27 4.67
CA CYS A 193 -0.27 22.37 3.53
C CYS A 193 -1.32 22.95 2.58
N GLN A 194 -1.22 22.66 1.28
CA GLN A 194 -2.27 22.96 0.31
C GLN A 194 -3.23 21.78 0.26
N ILE A 195 -4.52 22.01 0.55
CA ILE A 195 -5.51 20.94 0.64
C ILE A 195 -6.60 21.17 -0.40
N ASN A 196 -6.74 20.21 -1.31
CA ASN A 196 -7.86 20.10 -2.23
C ASN A 196 -8.76 18.95 -1.78
N GLU A 197 -10.07 19.15 -1.74
CA GLU A 197 -11.06 18.15 -1.33
C GLU A 197 -12.04 17.92 -2.47
N ILE A 198 -12.21 16.67 -2.90
CA ILE A 198 -13.19 16.30 -3.92
C ILE A 198 -14.20 15.34 -3.29
N HIS A 199 -15.46 15.76 -3.27
CA HIS A 199 -16.58 14.91 -2.88
C HIS A 199 -17.00 14.06 -4.07
N ILE A 200 -16.82 12.75 -3.95
CA ILE A 200 -17.35 11.76 -4.88
C ILE A 200 -18.80 11.47 -4.51
N GLU A 201 -19.71 12.30 -5.03
CA GLU A 201 -21.15 12.16 -4.79
C GLU A 201 -21.66 10.79 -5.25
N ASN A 202 -22.72 10.31 -4.60
CA ASN A 202 -23.27 9.00 -4.94
C ASN A 202 -23.79 8.96 -6.37
N GLY A 203 -23.29 8.02 -7.18
CA GLY A 203 -23.65 7.89 -8.59
C GLY A 203 -22.87 8.82 -9.53
N SER A 204 -22.02 9.72 -9.03
CA SER A 204 -21.16 10.59 -9.86
C SER A 204 -20.07 9.80 -10.60
N VAL A 205 -19.69 8.64 -10.07
CA VAL A 205 -18.68 7.75 -10.67
C VAL A 205 -19.30 6.40 -10.98
N VAL A 206 -19.51 6.14 -12.27
CA VAL A 206 -19.78 4.79 -12.77
C VAL A 206 -18.52 3.94 -12.63
N ASP A 207 -18.65 2.70 -12.15
CA ASP A 207 -17.52 1.77 -12.03
C ASP A 207 -16.99 1.31 -13.40
N CYS A 208 -15.77 0.77 -13.39
CA CYS A 208 -15.06 0.31 -14.58
C CYS A 208 -15.68 -0.96 -15.17
N LYS A 209 -16.06 -0.94 -16.45
CA LYS A 209 -16.51 -2.12 -17.22
C LYS A 209 -15.43 -3.15 -17.54
N GLY A 210 -14.17 -2.88 -17.19
CA GLY A 210 -13.04 -3.73 -17.57
C GLY A 210 -12.75 -3.72 -19.07
N CYS A 211 -12.45 -2.56 -19.65
CA CYS A 211 -12.05 -2.47 -21.05
C CYS A 211 -10.76 -3.27 -21.34
N SER A 212 -10.60 -3.71 -22.61
CA SER A 212 -9.40 -4.45 -23.03
C SER A 212 -8.12 -3.64 -22.76
N TYR A 213 -6.98 -4.31 -22.59
CA TYR A 213 -5.69 -3.65 -22.36
C TYR A 213 -5.39 -2.57 -23.40
N LYS A 214 -5.60 -2.88 -24.69
CA LYS A 214 -5.37 -1.94 -25.80
C LYS A 214 -6.30 -0.73 -25.71
N ALA A 215 -7.58 -0.93 -25.41
CA ALA A 215 -8.55 0.15 -25.27
C ALA A 215 -8.23 1.05 -24.06
N CYS A 216 -7.96 0.47 -22.89
CA CYS A 216 -7.58 1.22 -21.70
C CYS A 216 -6.31 2.05 -21.95
N LYS A 217 -5.31 1.45 -22.61
CA LYS A 217 -4.06 2.12 -22.98
C LYS A 217 -4.30 3.27 -23.98
N HIS A 218 -5.18 3.10 -24.96
CA HIS A 218 -5.54 4.16 -25.90
C HIS A 218 -6.12 5.40 -25.20
N TYR A 219 -7.16 5.23 -24.36
CA TYR A 219 -7.72 6.36 -23.61
C TYR A 219 -6.71 7.00 -22.66
N SER A 220 -5.80 6.20 -22.07
CA SER A 220 -4.79 6.73 -21.15
C SER A 220 -3.85 7.74 -21.80
N GLN A 221 -3.59 7.65 -23.12
CA GLN A 221 -2.65 8.54 -23.83
C GLN A 221 -3.06 10.01 -23.72
N SER A 222 -4.36 10.29 -23.77
CA SER A 222 -4.93 11.63 -23.59
C SER A 222 -5.35 11.93 -22.14
N THR A 223 -4.83 11.19 -21.15
CA THR A 223 -5.23 11.32 -19.74
C THR A 223 -6.75 11.13 -19.56
N ASN A 224 -7.34 10.20 -20.32
CA ASN A 224 -8.78 10.00 -20.36
C ASN A 224 -9.15 8.57 -19.93
N CYS A 225 -10.45 8.34 -19.75
CA CYS A 225 -11.06 7.05 -19.50
C CYS A 225 -12.28 6.93 -20.43
N PHE A 226 -12.67 5.70 -20.78
CA PHE A 226 -13.89 5.45 -21.58
C PHE A 226 -15.12 6.22 -21.09
N TYR A 227 -15.21 6.43 -19.77
CA TYR A 227 -16.35 7.06 -19.10
C TYR A 227 -16.30 8.59 -19.01
N GLY A 228 -15.14 9.24 -19.17
CA GLY A 228 -15.02 10.68 -18.92
C GLY A 228 -15.47 11.11 -17.51
N GLY A 229 -16.16 12.24 -17.42
CA GLY A 229 -16.80 12.77 -16.21
C GLY A 229 -15.81 13.18 -15.11
N ILE A 230 -16.30 13.24 -13.86
CA ILE A 230 -15.54 13.70 -12.69
C ILE A 230 -14.14 13.08 -12.55
N MET A 231 -13.97 11.82 -12.98
CA MET A 231 -12.64 11.19 -12.94
C MET A 231 -11.62 11.91 -13.82
N VAL A 232 -12.02 12.33 -15.03
CA VAL A 232 -11.13 12.95 -16.02
C VAL A 232 -11.07 14.46 -15.81
N GLU A 233 -12.19 15.07 -15.42
CA GLU A 233 -12.33 16.51 -15.27
C GLU A 233 -11.70 17.02 -13.97
N GLU A 234 -11.80 16.25 -12.87
CA GLU A 234 -11.39 16.71 -11.54
C GLU A 234 -10.36 15.79 -10.89
N VAL A 235 -10.65 14.49 -10.80
CA VAL A 235 -9.84 13.55 -9.99
C VAL A 235 -8.46 13.31 -10.62
N TYR A 236 -8.37 13.06 -11.93
CA TYR A 236 -7.08 12.80 -12.59
C TYR A 236 -6.15 14.02 -12.53
N PRO A 237 -6.58 15.25 -12.90
CA PRO A 237 -5.76 16.44 -12.72
C PRO A 237 -5.31 16.63 -11.28
N ALA A 238 -6.21 16.45 -10.31
CA ALA A 238 -5.88 16.62 -8.89
C ALA A 238 -4.86 15.57 -8.40
N ILE A 239 -4.94 14.32 -8.86
CA ILE A 239 -3.95 13.27 -8.53
C ILE A 239 -2.60 13.60 -9.15
N LEU A 240 -2.58 14.12 -10.38
CA LEU A 240 -1.32 14.52 -11.01
C LEU A 240 -0.66 15.69 -10.26
N ASP A 241 -1.45 16.65 -9.75
CA ASP A 241 -0.94 17.82 -9.03
C ASP A 241 -0.56 17.55 -7.57
N CYS A 242 -1.15 16.54 -6.90
CA CYS A 242 -0.89 16.31 -5.48
C CYS A 242 0.42 15.56 -5.19
N ASP A 243 1.00 15.80 -4.02
CA ASP A 243 2.08 14.99 -3.45
C ASP A 243 1.53 13.82 -2.62
N ILE A 244 0.36 14.05 -2.00
CA ILE A 244 -0.28 13.13 -1.08
C ILE A 244 -1.75 12.92 -1.49
N LEU A 245 -2.13 11.65 -1.63
CA LEU A 245 -3.52 11.22 -1.74
C LEU A 245 -4.05 10.80 -0.36
N MET A 246 -5.07 11.48 0.15
CA MET A 246 -5.80 11.12 1.37
C MET A 246 -7.12 10.45 1.00
N MET A 247 -7.26 9.17 1.38
CA MET A 247 -8.46 8.38 1.12
C MET A 247 -9.34 8.31 2.36
N LEU A 248 -10.53 8.91 2.33
CA LEU A 248 -11.51 8.80 3.41
C LEU A 248 -12.45 7.63 3.13
N CYS A 249 -12.22 6.51 3.82
CA CYS A 249 -12.88 5.24 3.53
C CYS A 249 -13.65 4.74 4.76
N PRO A 250 -14.94 5.12 4.93
CA PRO A 250 -15.83 4.42 5.84
C PRO A 250 -15.92 2.93 5.48
N ASN A 251 -16.00 2.06 6.49
CA ASN A 251 -16.21 0.63 6.29
C ASN A 251 -17.69 0.33 5.99
N TYR A 252 -17.95 -0.25 4.81
CA TYR A 252 -19.24 -0.81 4.45
C TYR A 252 -19.08 -2.29 4.12
N ASN A 253 -19.55 -3.17 5.01
CA ASN A 253 -19.49 -4.62 4.87
C ASN A 253 -18.06 -5.15 4.64
N ASP A 254 -17.13 -4.69 5.47
CA ASP A 254 -15.69 -5.01 5.43
C ASP A 254 -15.04 -4.70 4.07
N SER A 255 -15.57 -3.69 3.38
CA SER A 255 -15.13 -3.29 2.06
C SER A 255 -15.04 -1.76 1.90
N ILE A 256 -14.18 -1.34 0.97
CA ILE A 256 -14.14 0.04 0.50
C ILE A 256 -15.47 0.33 -0.19
N ASN A 257 -16.14 1.43 0.20
CA ASN A 257 -17.43 1.80 -0.39
C ASN A 257 -17.38 1.90 -1.93
N ALA A 258 -18.52 1.62 -2.57
CA ALA A 258 -18.61 1.45 -4.02
C ALA A 258 -18.05 2.64 -4.83
N ASN A 259 -18.32 3.88 -4.40
CA ASN A 259 -17.83 5.07 -5.11
C ASN A 259 -16.30 5.19 -5.05
N MET A 260 -15.72 4.96 -3.87
CA MET A 260 -14.25 4.98 -3.72
C MET A 260 -13.59 3.79 -4.44
N SER A 261 -14.22 2.62 -4.43
CA SER A 261 -13.81 1.46 -5.23
C SER A 261 -13.83 1.78 -6.73
N ALA A 262 -14.87 2.45 -7.22
CA ALA A 262 -14.99 2.88 -8.60
C ALA A 262 -13.90 3.89 -9.01
N VAL A 263 -13.60 4.86 -8.13
CA VAL A 263 -12.45 5.78 -8.30
C VAL A 263 -11.17 4.98 -8.47
N ILE A 264 -10.86 4.09 -7.51
CA ILE A 264 -9.66 3.24 -7.53
C ILE A 264 -9.59 2.39 -8.81
N ASN A 265 -10.68 1.74 -9.21
CA ASN A 265 -10.72 0.91 -10.41
C ASN A 265 -10.38 1.74 -11.66
N ARG A 266 -10.95 2.95 -11.74
CA ARG A 266 -10.76 3.86 -12.86
C ARG A 266 -9.41 4.57 -12.85
N LEU A 267 -8.69 4.66 -11.73
CA LEU A 267 -7.29 5.13 -11.73
C LEU A 267 -6.35 4.29 -12.60
N THR A 268 -6.75 3.05 -12.95
CA THR A 268 -5.96 2.20 -13.86
C THR A 268 -5.65 2.89 -15.18
N ALA A 269 -6.57 3.69 -15.74
CA ALA A 269 -6.31 4.41 -16.98
C ALA A 269 -5.19 5.44 -16.79
N LEU A 270 -5.27 6.30 -15.77
CA LEU A 270 -4.21 7.27 -15.46
C LEU A 270 -2.88 6.59 -15.15
N TYR A 271 -2.90 5.53 -14.34
CA TYR A 271 -1.73 4.74 -13.95
C TYR A 271 -0.98 4.11 -15.15
N ARG A 272 -1.69 3.82 -16.25
CA ARG A 272 -1.07 3.29 -17.47
C ARG A 272 -0.21 4.34 -18.18
N LYS A 273 -0.53 5.62 -18.03
CA LYS A 273 0.26 6.76 -18.55
C LYS A 273 1.32 7.23 -17.57
N THR A 274 0.93 7.47 -16.31
CA THR A 274 1.82 8.04 -15.28
C THR A 274 1.91 7.09 -14.09
N LYS A 275 3.13 6.73 -13.68
CA LYS A 275 3.36 5.99 -12.44
C LYS A 275 3.37 6.95 -11.26
N PHE A 276 2.96 6.46 -10.09
CA PHE A 276 2.78 7.27 -8.88
C PHE A 276 3.88 7.01 -7.84
N TYR A 277 5.07 6.62 -8.29
CA TYR A 277 6.21 6.29 -7.42
C TYR A 277 6.71 7.46 -6.58
N ASP A 278 6.32 8.69 -6.94
CA ASP A 278 6.64 9.95 -6.27
C ASP A 278 5.51 10.44 -5.36
N LYS A 279 4.36 9.77 -5.36
CA LYS A 279 3.18 10.16 -4.58
C LYS A 279 2.98 9.23 -3.40
N HIS A 280 2.65 9.82 -2.25
CA HIS A 280 2.30 9.07 -1.05
C HIS A 280 0.78 8.93 -0.94
N PHE A 281 0.30 7.92 -0.22
CA PHE A 281 -1.10 7.92 0.20
C PHE A 281 -1.27 7.61 1.68
N TYR A 282 -2.26 8.27 2.27
CA TYR A 282 -2.74 8.06 3.63
C TYR A 282 -4.23 7.74 3.59
N SER A 283 -4.76 7.25 4.70
CA SER A 283 -6.19 7.01 4.84
C SER A 283 -6.71 7.33 6.22
N ILE A 284 -7.97 7.75 6.28
CA ILE A 284 -8.77 7.74 7.49
C ILE A 284 -9.89 6.74 7.28
N ILE A 285 -10.00 5.79 8.20
CA ILE A 285 -10.94 4.67 8.13
C ILE A 285 -11.72 4.66 9.44
N VAL A 286 -13.04 4.77 9.33
CA VAL A 286 -13.91 4.64 10.50
C VAL A 286 -14.89 3.51 10.23
N SER A 287 -14.92 2.55 11.14
CA SER A 287 -15.84 1.41 11.09
C SER A 287 -16.95 1.58 12.12
N GLY A 288 -18.17 1.13 11.79
CA GLY A 288 -19.27 1.15 12.75
C GLY A 288 -19.09 0.16 13.91
N PHE A 289 -18.37 -0.95 13.66
CA PHE A 289 -18.20 -2.05 14.61
C PHE A 289 -16.74 -2.53 14.67
N SER A 290 -16.23 -3.08 13.56
CA SER A 290 -14.87 -3.63 13.43
C SER A 290 -14.42 -3.59 11.96
N GLY A 291 -13.25 -4.14 11.64
CA GLY A 291 -12.83 -4.38 10.25
C GLY A 291 -12.06 -3.24 9.56
N SER A 292 -11.66 -2.19 10.29
CA SER A 292 -10.85 -1.09 9.71
C SER A 292 -9.53 -1.59 9.11
N ASP A 293 -8.93 -2.62 9.68
CA ASP A 293 -7.71 -3.26 9.19
C ASP A 293 -7.94 -3.96 7.83
N LEU A 294 -9.14 -4.50 7.58
CA LEU A 294 -9.48 -5.10 6.29
C LEU A 294 -9.55 -4.04 5.19
N ILE A 295 -10.05 -2.85 5.50
CA ILE A 295 -10.08 -1.71 4.57
C ILE A 295 -8.65 -1.21 4.30
N ALA A 296 -7.83 -1.08 5.35
CA ALA A 296 -6.43 -0.69 5.23
C ALA A 296 -5.67 -1.67 4.31
N GLN A 297 -5.83 -2.98 4.51
CA GLN A 297 -5.23 -4.01 3.66
C GLN A 297 -5.73 -3.97 2.21
N GLN A 298 -7.01 -3.65 1.98
CA GLN A 298 -7.55 -3.44 0.63
C GLN A 298 -6.89 -2.24 -0.07
N LEU A 299 -6.72 -1.12 0.64
CA LEU A 299 -6.05 0.07 0.12
C LEU A 299 -4.57 -0.19 -0.18
N ILE A 300 -3.86 -0.93 0.68
CA ILE A 300 -2.48 -1.38 0.42
C ILE A 300 -2.41 -2.15 -0.90
N SER A 301 -3.27 -3.15 -1.10
CA SER A 301 -3.30 -3.91 -2.35
C SER A 301 -3.62 -3.00 -3.55
N ALA A 302 -4.64 -2.16 -3.42
CA ALA A 302 -5.18 -1.40 -4.53
C ALA A 302 -4.31 -0.22 -4.99
N LEU A 303 -3.61 0.45 -4.06
CA LEU A 303 -2.85 1.68 -4.31
C LEU A 303 -1.34 1.45 -4.27
N ASN A 304 -0.82 0.82 -3.20
CA ASN A 304 0.61 0.59 -3.05
C ASN A 304 1.11 -0.50 -3.99
N ILE A 305 0.54 -1.71 -3.89
CA ILE A 305 0.99 -2.85 -4.67
C ILE A 305 0.62 -2.66 -6.15
N ASN A 306 -0.63 -2.33 -6.45
CA ASN A 306 -1.11 -2.34 -7.84
C ASN A 306 -0.91 -1.02 -8.61
N LYS A 307 -0.79 0.11 -7.92
CA LYS A 307 -0.73 1.44 -8.56
C LYS A 307 0.49 2.27 -8.16
N THR A 308 1.52 1.66 -7.59
CA THR A 308 2.84 2.29 -7.34
C THR A 308 2.85 3.48 -6.37
N PHE A 309 1.74 3.79 -5.68
CA PHE A 309 1.79 4.79 -4.62
C PHE A 309 2.72 4.34 -3.50
N MET A 310 3.49 5.24 -2.92
CA MET A 310 4.27 4.94 -1.72
C MET A 310 3.35 4.88 -0.50
N LEU A 311 3.67 3.95 0.41
CA LEU A 311 2.95 3.74 1.67
C LEU A 311 3.81 4.26 2.82
N PRO A 312 3.53 5.47 3.33
CA PRO A 312 4.22 6.03 4.50
C PRO A 312 4.00 5.15 5.74
N PRO A 313 4.90 5.13 6.72
CA PRO A 313 4.68 4.50 8.01
C PRO A 313 3.39 4.98 8.66
N LYS A 314 2.66 4.06 9.28
CA LYS A 314 1.38 4.32 9.94
C LYS A 314 0.42 5.09 9.03
N PHE A 315 0.30 4.64 7.76
CA PHE A 315 -0.45 5.37 6.72
C PHE A 315 -1.94 5.60 7.03
N ALA A 316 -2.52 4.80 7.93
CA ALA A 316 -3.95 4.80 8.22
C ALA A 316 -4.24 5.20 9.67
N LEU A 317 -5.10 6.20 9.85
CA LEU A 317 -5.77 6.49 11.11
C LEU A 317 -7.11 5.72 11.12
N MET A 318 -7.24 4.78 12.05
CA MET A 318 -8.37 3.86 12.13
C MET A 318 -9.10 4.03 13.46
N GLU A 319 -10.42 4.17 13.41
CA GLU A 319 -11.27 4.28 14.60
C GLU A 319 -12.58 3.51 14.44
N THR A 320 -13.29 3.32 15.56
CA THR A 320 -14.63 2.70 15.58
C THR A 320 -15.65 3.72 16.09
N ALA A 321 -16.64 4.04 15.26
CA ALA A 321 -17.74 4.94 15.61
C ALA A 321 -18.95 4.68 14.70
N ASN A 322 -20.12 4.51 15.29
CA ASN A 322 -21.33 4.12 14.55
C ASN A 322 -22.25 5.31 14.25
N ASN A 323 -22.77 5.98 15.28
CA ASN A 323 -23.70 7.08 15.07
C ASN A 323 -22.95 8.36 14.68
N PRO A 324 -23.58 9.27 13.92
CA PRO A 324 -22.98 10.57 13.60
C PRO A 324 -22.46 11.30 14.85
N GLY A 325 -21.19 11.68 14.84
CA GLY A 325 -20.53 12.38 15.95
C GLY A 325 -19.93 11.46 17.02
N ASP A 326 -20.12 10.14 16.95
CA ASP A 326 -19.53 9.21 17.91
C ASP A 326 -18.00 9.21 17.87
N VAL A 327 -17.39 9.50 16.71
CA VAL A 327 -15.92 9.57 16.60
C VAL A 327 -15.33 10.67 17.46
N GLU A 328 -16.08 11.74 17.74
CA GLU A 328 -15.60 12.85 18.56
C GLU A 328 -15.48 12.47 20.05
N LYS A 329 -16.16 11.39 20.43
CA LYS A 329 -16.15 10.83 21.79
C LYS A 329 -15.07 9.76 21.96
N ALA A 330 -14.40 9.36 20.88
CA ALA A 330 -13.35 8.36 20.94
C ALA A 330 -12.17 8.86 21.80
N GLU A 331 -11.58 7.95 22.56
CA GLU A 331 -10.52 8.27 23.51
C GLU A 331 -9.33 8.92 22.80
N ASN A 332 -8.89 10.06 23.33
CA ASN A 332 -7.76 10.85 22.86
C ASN A 332 -7.82 11.19 21.35
N ILE A 333 -9.02 11.26 20.75
CA ILE A 333 -9.17 11.38 19.29
C ILE A 333 -8.50 12.64 18.71
N ARG A 334 -8.53 13.75 19.44
CA ARG A 334 -7.87 15.00 19.02
C ARG A 334 -6.35 14.89 19.03
N GLU A 335 -5.79 14.15 20.00
CA GLU A 335 -4.35 13.87 20.06
C GLU A 335 -3.94 12.95 18.92
N LYS A 336 -4.67 11.84 18.71
CA LYS A 336 -4.45 10.93 17.58
C LYS A 336 -4.53 11.65 16.23
N ALA A 337 -5.52 12.53 16.05
CA ALA A 337 -5.66 13.34 14.84
C ALA A 337 -4.49 14.30 14.62
N LYS A 338 -3.98 14.91 15.71
CA LYS A 338 -2.79 15.77 15.68
C LYS A 338 -1.53 14.98 15.33
N GLU A 339 -1.29 13.84 15.97
CA GLU A 339 -0.14 12.96 15.69
C GLU A 339 -0.15 12.48 14.23
N PHE A 340 -1.33 12.10 13.74
CA PHE A 340 -1.49 11.69 12.34
C PHE A 340 -1.18 12.85 11.38
N ALA A 341 -1.69 14.06 11.65
CA ALA A 341 -1.36 15.25 10.88
C ALA A 341 0.13 15.61 10.92
N GLU A 342 0.79 15.42 12.06
CA GLU A 342 2.24 15.60 12.19
C GLU A 342 3.01 14.62 11.31
N SER A 343 2.62 13.35 11.31
CA SER A 343 3.23 12.33 10.44
C SER A 343 3.15 12.66 8.94
N ILE A 344 2.07 13.33 8.51
CA ILE A 344 1.86 13.80 7.13
C ILE A 344 2.80 14.97 6.81
N LYS A 345 2.96 15.92 7.74
CA LYS A 345 3.85 17.08 7.58
C LYS A 345 5.33 16.69 7.57
N THR A 346 5.68 15.68 8.35
CA THR A 346 7.06 15.23 8.55
C THR A 346 7.39 14.01 7.70
N LEU A 347 6.95 13.96 6.43
CA LEU A 347 7.45 13.00 5.45
C LEU A 347 8.95 13.26 5.22
N SER A 348 9.74 12.79 6.17
CA SER A 348 11.17 12.90 6.32
C SER A 348 11.60 11.75 7.22
N PHE A 349 12.21 10.73 6.64
CA PHE A 349 13.03 9.78 7.41
C PHE A 349 14.45 10.35 7.40
N ARG A 350 15.05 10.47 8.59
CA ARG A 350 16.46 10.83 8.72
C ARG A 350 17.33 9.63 8.37
#